data_AF-A0A4Q2Y9X0-F1
#
_entry.id   AF-A0A4Q2Y9X0-F1
#
_cell.length_a   1.000
_cell.length_b   1.000
_cell.length_c   1.000
_cell.angle_alpha   90.00
_cell.angle_beta   90.00
_cell.angle_gamma   90.00
#
_symmetry.space_group_name_H-M   'P 1'
#
loop_
_entity.id
_entity.type
_entity.pdbx_description
1 polymer ?
#
loop_
_entity_poly.entity_id
_entity_poly.type
_entity_poly.pdbx_seq_one_letter_code
_entity_poly.pdbx_strand_id
1 'polypeptide(L)'
;TLLGVLDRTATPMGARLLRDWILHPLRDLTALTARQDLIASYLAEPFLLSKCREALKGIRDIERTTSRLSQGSGNARDLQSLGVSISHIPSLKQDLSSLPDAPSLQPHLCSRLHEFQELTEILSQALVDEPPAHLRDGGVIRDGWSPELDELRNASRGGKDWIARLQEDERKRTGIDSLKIKFNNVFGYFIEITSTHLAKVPDDYTRKQTMANAERYITPALKEMENKVLGAEERSKQLEAELFAQLRSQVITHLPKLQETAAAVAEVDVLCALAEVAQYHRHCRPVLNQEKGFFINNGRHPVLEQTLTDVKFVPNDTELDPETARLQILTGPNMAGKSTYIRQIALIAVMAQIGAYVPADSATIGLVDRIFCRVGASDDLSRGQSTFMVEMSETALILN
;
A
#
# COMPACT_ATOMS: atom_id res chain seq x y z
N THR A 1 -20.64 2.39 4.87
CA THR A 1 -20.58 3.69 4.15
C THR A 1 -20.58 3.41 2.66
N LEU A 2 -20.75 4.41 1.78
CA LEU A 2 -20.66 4.20 0.32
C LEU A 2 -19.28 3.65 -0.07
N LEU A 3 -18.20 4.27 0.43
CA LEU A 3 -16.84 3.76 0.19
C LEU A 3 -16.70 2.30 0.63
N GLY A 4 -17.22 1.92 1.79
CA GLY A 4 -17.08 0.55 2.29
C GLY A 4 -17.81 -0.52 1.46
N VAL A 5 -18.80 -0.15 0.64
CA VAL A 5 -19.49 -1.09 -0.27
C VAL A 5 -18.90 -1.10 -1.68
N LEU A 6 -18.21 -0.03 -2.08
CA LEU A 6 -17.56 0.08 -3.39
C LEU A 6 -16.09 -0.35 -3.37
N ASP A 7 -15.41 -0.23 -2.23
CA ASP A 7 -13.98 -0.48 -2.13
C ASP A 7 -13.66 -1.97 -2.15
N ARG A 8 -13.36 -2.46 -3.35
CA ARG A 8 -12.83 -3.80 -3.64
C ARG A 8 -11.43 -3.73 -4.26
N THR A 9 -10.72 -2.62 -4.04
CA THR A 9 -9.40 -2.37 -4.58
C THR A 9 -8.36 -3.31 -3.97
N ALA A 10 -7.36 -3.70 -4.77
CA ALA A 10 -6.28 -4.59 -4.34
C ALA A 10 -5.07 -3.82 -3.81
N THR A 11 -4.92 -2.54 -4.17
CA THR A 11 -3.75 -1.72 -3.83
C THR A 11 -4.13 -0.56 -2.91
N PRO A 12 -3.24 -0.15 -1.98
CA PRO A 12 -3.50 1.01 -1.12
C PRO A 12 -3.65 2.34 -1.87
N MET A 13 -3.03 2.46 -3.05
CA MET A 13 -3.13 3.64 -3.91
C MET A 13 -4.46 3.68 -4.68
N GLY A 14 -4.97 2.53 -5.13
CA GLY A 14 -6.33 2.39 -5.66
C GLY A 14 -7.40 2.78 -4.62
N ALA A 15 -7.29 2.27 -3.39
CA ALA A 15 -8.22 2.61 -2.31
C ALA A 15 -8.28 4.13 -2.02
N ARG A 16 -7.13 4.81 -2.07
CA ARG A 16 -7.04 6.27 -1.93
C ARG A 16 -7.70 6.98 -3.11
N LEU A 17 -7.44 6.53 -4.33
CA LEU A 17 -8.02 7.11 -5.53
C LEU A 17 -9.54 6.95 -5.59
N LEU A 18 -10.09 5.78 -5.21
CA LEU A 18 -11.54 5.58 -5.14
C LEU A 18 -12.19 6.55 -4.14
N ARG A 19 -11.57 6.72 -2.97
CA ARG A 19 -12.03 7.71 -1.98
C ARG A 19 -12.02 9.11 -2.59
N ASP A 20 -10.95 9.48 -3.30
CA ASP A 20 -10.86 10.77 -3.97
C ASP A 20 -11.97 10.96 -5.00
N TRP A 21 -12.24 9.97 -5.85
CA TRP A 21 -13.34 10.03 -6.83
C TRP A 21 -14.70 10.22 -6.17
N ILE A 22 -14.98 9.53 -5.06
CA ILE A 22 -16.24 9.68 -4.32
C ILE A 22 -16.39 11.09 -3.73
N LEU A 23 -15.29 11.70 -3.28
CA LEU A 23 -15.28 13.06 -2.74
C LEU A 23 -15.34 14.14 -3.83
N HIS A 24 -14.85 13.82 -5.03
CA HIS A 24 -14.76 14.74 -6.16
C HIS A 24 -15.37 14.14 -7.45
N PRO A 25 -16.70 13.91 -7.50
CA PRO A 25 -17.36 13.39 -8.70
C PRO A 25 -17.16 14.33 -9.91
N LEU A 26 -16.99 13.74 -11.09
CA LEU A 26 -16.73 14.47 -12.32
C LEU A 26 -18.02 15.03 -12.94
N ARG A 27 -17.83 16.04 -13.78
CA ARG A 27 -18.85 16.58 -14.70
C ARG A 27 -18.42 16.50 -16.17
N ASP A 28 -17.27 15.88 -16.43
CA ASP A 28 -16.79 15.63 -17.78
C ASP A 28 -17.38 14.31 -18.29
N LEU A 29 -18.34 14.44 -19.22
CA LEU A 29 -19.01 13.30 -19.84
C LEU A 29 -18.03 12.40 -20.59
N THR A 30 -16.97 12.96 -21.17
CA THR A 30 -15.96 12.21 -21.93
C THR A 30 -15.19 11.28 -21.00
N ALA A 31 -14.67 11.82 -19.89
CA ALA A 31 -13.97 11.04 -18.87
C ALA A 31 -14.89 9.97 -18.24
N LEU A 32 -16.14 10.32 -17.94
CA LEU A 32 -17.10 9.38 -17.36
C LEU A 32 -17.43 8.23 -18.31
N THR A 33 -17.67 8.54 -19.59
CA THR A 33 -17.92 7.53 -20.62
C THR A 33 -16.72 6.62 -20.79
N ALA A 34 -15.51 7.17 -20.82
CA ALA A 34 -14.28 6.40 -20.94
C ALA A 34 -14.08 5.41 -19.77
N ARG A 35 -14.45 5.79 -18.53
CA ARG A 35 -14.47 4.88 -17.38
C ARG A 35 -15.52 3.76 -17.54
N GLN A 36 -16.73 4.12 -17.95
CA GLN A 36 -17.82 3.15 -18.17
C GLN A 36 -17.49 2.15 -19.29
N ASP A 37 -16.83 2.59 -20.35
CA ASP A 37 -16.40 1.74 -21.45
C ASP A 37 -15.35 0.73 -20.99
N LEU A 38 -14.34 1.15 -20.22
CA LEU A 38 -13.36 0.21 -19.70
C LEU A 38 -13.98 -0.80 -18.72
N ILE A 39 -14.92 -0.35 -17.87
CA ILE A 39 -15.71 -1.26 -17.02
C ILE A 39 -16.52 -2.24 -17.88
N ALA A 40 -17.12 -1.79 -18.99
CA ALA A 40 -17.84 -2.67 -19.90
C ALA A 40 -16.93 -3.74 -20.51
N SER A 41 -15.72 -3.39 -20.95
CA SER A 41 -14.74 -4.36 -21.45
C SER A 41 -14.35 -5.39 -20.38
N TYR A 42 -14.16 -4.98 -19.13
CA TYR A 42 -13.91 -5.92 -18.03
C TYR A 42 -15.08 -6.87 -17.75
N LEU A 43 -16.31 -6.37 -17.83
CA LEU A 43 -17.52 -7.17 -17.64
C LEU A 43 -17.75 -8.16 -18.79
N ALA A 44 -17.35 -7.79 -20.01
CA ALA A 44 -17.38 -8.67 -21.18
C ALA A 44 -16.31 -9.78 -21.12
N GLU A 45 -15.17 -9.52 -20.47
CA GLU A 45 -14.07 -10.47 -20.31
C GLU A 45 -13.74 -10.76 -18.82
N PRO A 46 -14.60 -11.51 -18.08
CA PRO A 46 -14.41 -11.78 -16.65
C PRO A 46 -13.08 -12.45 -16.31
N PHE A 47 -12.53 -13.24 -17.24
CA PHE A 47 -11.22 -13.88 -17.07
C PHE A 47 -10.08 -12.85 -17.03
N LEU A 48 -10.10 -11.86 -17.92
CA LEU A 48 -9.11 -10.77 -17.92
C LEU A 48 -9.27 -9.87 -16.69
N LEU A 49 -10.51 -9.58 -16.27
CA LEU A 49 -10.76 -8.89 -15.00
C LEU A 49 -10.10 -9.62 -13.82
N SER A 50 -10.29 -10.94 -13.71
CA SER A 50 -9.66 -11.74 -12.65
C SER A 50 -8.13 -11.71 -12.72
N LYS A 51 -7.55 -11.78 -13.93
CA LYS A 51 -6.10 -11.71 -14.11
C LYS A 51 -5.51 -10.36 -13.72
N CYS A 52 -6.09 -9.26 -14.18
CA CYS A 52 -5.68 -7.91 -13.80
C CYS A 52 -5.70 -7.75 -12.27
N ARG A 53 -6.79 -8.19 -11.61
CA ARG A 53 -6.90 -8.15 -10.15
C ARG A 53 -5.86 -9.00 -9.44
N GLU A 54 -5.53 -10.17 -9.96
CA GLU A 54 -4.49 -11.02 -9.38
C GLU A 54 -3.10 -10.37 -9.52
N ALA A 55 -2.77 -9.80 -10.69
CA ALA A 55 -1.54 -9.04 -10.88
C ALA A 55 -1.45 -7.84 -9.92
N LEU A 56 -2.57 -7.14 -9.71
CA LEU A 56 -2.66 -6.01 -8.77
C LEU A 56 -2.38 -6.39 -7.32
N LYS A 57 -2.72 -7.62 -6.86
CA LYS A 57 -2.40 -8.07 -5.49
C LYS A 57 -0.90 -8.19 -5.24
N GLY A 58 -0.11 -8.44 -6.29
CA GLY A 58 1.35 -8.45 -6.22
C GLY A 58 1.96 -7.04 -6.12
N ILE A 59 1.18 -6.01 -6.43
CA ILE A 59 1.63 -4.61 -6.44
C ILE A 59 1.34 -3.96 -5.08
N ARG A 60 2.41 -3.57 -4.38
CA ARG A 60 2.32 -2.80 -3.13
C ARG A 60 2.21 -1.30 -3.43
N ASP A 61 2.29 -0.49 -2.38
CA ASP A 61 2.12 0.97 -2.47
C ASP A 61 3.33 1.68 -3.12
N ILE A 62 3.39 1.67 -4.45
CA ILE A 62 4.46 2.31 -5.23
C ILE A 62 4.52 3.82 -4.93
N GLU A 63 3.36 4.48 -4.84
CA GLU A 63 3.23 5.92 -4.59
C GLU A 63 3.93 6.34 -3.28
N ARG A 64 3.61 5.68 -2.15
CA ARG A 64 4.25 6.01 -0.87
C ARG A 64 5.70 5.56 -0.80
N THR A 65 6.02 4.41 -1.38
CA THR A 65 7.38 3.86 -1.38
C THR A 65 8.33 4.80 -2.12
N THR A 66 7.94 5.27 -3.31
CA THR A 66 8.72 6.23 -4.10
C THR A 66 8.86 7.59 -3.41
N SER A 67 7.80 8.06 -2.73
CA SER A 67 7.84 9.27 -1.91
C SER A 67 8.85 9.18 -0.74
N ARG A 68 8.88 8.05 -0.01
CA ARG A 68 9.88 7.84 1.05
C ARG A 68 11.30 7.77 0.51
N LEU A 69 11.49 7.07 -0.62
CA LEU A 69 12.80 6.93 -1.25
C LEU A 69 13.36 8.29 -1.71
N SER A 70 12.54 9.15 -2.32
CA SER A 70 12.95 10.47 -2.78
C SER A 70 13.27 11.44 -1.63
N GLN A 71 12.59 11.30 -0.49
CA GLN A 71 12.86 12.08 0.73
C GLN A 71 14.07 11.57 1.53
N GLY A 72 14.71 10.49 1.10
CA GLY A 72 15.86 9.89 1.77
C GLY A 72 15.53 9.09 3.03
N SER A 73 14.25 8.99 3.40
CA SER A 73 13.76 8.22 4.56
C SER A 73 13.46 6.76 4.25
N GLY A 74 13.45 6.37 2.97
CA GLY A 74 13.21 5.00 2.52
C GLY A 74 14.34 4.03 2.87
N ASN A 75 13.96 2.80 3.22
CA ASN A 75 14.87 1.74 3.68
C ASN A 75 15.04 0.61 2.64
N ALA A 76 15.78 -0.45 3.01
CA ALA A 76 16.01 -1.62 2.14
C ALA A 76 14.72 -2.37 1.77
N ARG A 77 13.75 -2.44 2.70
CA ARG A 77 12.44 -3.06 2.43
C ARG A 77 11.62 -2.25 1.45
N ASP A 78 11.77 -0.92 1.44
CA ASP A 78 11.14 -0.07 0.44
C ASP A 78 11.67 -0.38 -0.97
N LEU A 79 12.99 -0.50 -1.15
CA LEU A 79 13.58 -0.87 -2.44
C LEU A 79 13.17 -2.29 -2.88
N GLN A 80 13.21 -3.27 -1.97
CA GLN A 80 12.77 -4.63 -2.26
C GLN A 80 11.28 -4.65 -2.66
N SER A 81 10.45 -3.96 -1.89
CA SER A 81 9.00 -3.91 -2.10
C SER A 81 8.68 -3.22 -3.43
N LEU A 82 9.44 -2.19 -3.78
CA LEU A 82 9.34 -1.52 -5.07
C LEU A 82 9.71 -2.47 -6.20
N GLY A 83 10.85 -3.17 -6.10
CA GLY A 83 11.33 -4.13 -7.09
C GLY A 83 10.30 -5.23 -7.38
N VAL A 84 9.72 -5.83 -6.33
CA VAL A 84 8.63 -6.81 -6.47
C VAL A 84 7.39 -6.18 -7.11
N SER A 85 7.00 -4.97 -6.72
CA SER A 85 5.81 -4.32 -7.26
C SER A 85 5.96 -4.02 -8.76
N ILE A 86 7.11 -3.47 -9.17
CA ILE A 86 7.34 -3.10 -10.58
C ILE A 86 7.52 -4.32 -11.48
N SER A 87 7.91 -5.49 -10.93
CA SER A 87 8.00 -6.73 -11.70
C SER A 87 6.64 -7.27 -12.17
N HIS A 88 5.55 -6.86 -11.53
CA HIS A 88 4.19 -7.25 -11.92
C HIS A 88 3.58 -6.35 -13.02
N ILE A 89 4.19 -5.19 -13.31
CA ILE A 89 3.67 -4.22 -14.28
C ILE A 89 3.58 -4.77 -15.71
N PRO A 90 4.58 -5.52 -16.23
CA PRO A 90 4.47 -6.11 -17.57
C PRO A 90 3.25 -7.03 -17.73
N SER A 91 2.98 -7.88 -16.74
CA SER A 91 1.82 -8.79 -16.75
C SER A 91 0.51 -7.99 -16.72
N LEU A 92 0.40 -7.01 -15.82
CA LEU A 92 -0.79 -6.16 -15.73
C LEU A 92 -1.07 -5.44 -17.06
N LYS A 93 -0.03 -4.88 -17.67
CA LYS A 93 -0.11 -4.17 -18.95
C LYS A 93 -0.52 -5.11 -20.09
N GLN A 94 0.02 -6.32 -20.12
CA GLN A 94 -0.36 -7.33 -21.10
C GLN A 94 -1.84 -7.71 -20.99
N ASP A 95 -2.31 -8.01 -19.78
CA ASP A 95 -3.71 -8.37 -19.55
C ASP A 95 -4.65 -7.20 -19.87
N LEU A 96 -4.29 -5.97 -19.46
CA LEU A 96 -5.03 -4.75 -19.81
C LEU A 96 -5.08 -4.53 -21.32
N SER A 97 -3.97 -4.70 -22.03
CA SER A 97 -3.90 -4.53 -23.49
C SER A 97 -4.68 -5.59 -24.28
N SER A 98 -5.01 -6.71 -23.64
CA SER A 98 -5.76 -7.81 -24.24
C SER A 98 -7.28 -7.59 -24.18
N LEU A 99 -7.76 -6.57 -23.46
CA LEU A 99 -9.18 -6.23 -23.43
C LEU A 99 -9.64 -5.74 -24.81
N PRO A 100 -10.79 -6.24 -25.30
CA PRO A 100 -11.40 -5.75 -26.53
C PRO A 100 -12.10 -4.39 -26.30
N ASP A 101 -12.14 -3.58 -27.36
CA ASP A 101 -13.07 -2.45 -27.49
C ASP A 101 -13.09 -1.44 -26.32
N ALA A 102 -11.94 -1.08 -25.74
CA ALA A 102 -11.81 0.04 -24.79
C ALA A 102 -11.11 1.25 -25.44
N PRO A 103 -11.81 2.03 -26.28
CA PRO A 103 -11.17 2.82 -27.35
C PRO A 103 -10.30 4.00 -26.88
N SER A 104 -10.57 4.60 -25.71
CA SER A 104 -9.91 5.86 -25.31
C SER A 104 -9.01 5.73 -24.07
N LEU A 105 -9.50 5.10 -22.99
CA LEU A 105 -8.78 5.07 -21.72
C LEU A 105 -7.71 3.98 -21.65
N GLN A 106 -7.96 2.80 -22.23
CA GLN A 106 -7.02 1.68 -22.18
C GLN A 106 -5.67 2.02 -22.82
N PRO A 107 -5.57 2.58 -24.05
CA PRO A 107 -4.28 2.96 -24.62
C PRO A 107 -3.52 3.99 -23.78
N HIS A 108 -4.24 4.93 -23.16
CA HIS A 108 -3.66 5.96 -22.30
C HIS A 108 -3.11 5.37 -20.98
N LEU A 109 -3.81 4.42 -20.38
CA LEU A 109 -3.33 3.70 -19.21
C LEU A 109 -2.11 2.84 -19.57
N CYS A 110 -2.16 2.10 -20.67
CA CYS A 110 -1.04 1.29 -21.16
C CYS A 110 0.23 2.10 -21.43
N SER A 111 0.12 3.33 -21.94
CA SER A 111 1.29 4.18 -22.19
C SER A 111 1.95 4.73 -20.92
N ARG A 112 1.19 4.81 -19.83
CA ARG A 112 1.66 5.24 -18.50
C ARG A 112 2.13 4.09 -17.62
N LEU A 113 1.79 2.85 -17.96
CA LEU A 113 2.35 1.63 -17.36
C LEU A 113 3.76 1.38 -17.93
N HIS A 114 4.74 2.07 -17.35
CA HIS A 114 6.14 1.91 -17.73
C HIS A 114 6.69 0.58 -17.21
N GLU A 115 7.49 -0.09 -18.03
CA GLU A 115 8.16 -1.32 -17.66
C GLU A 115 9.58 -1.00 -17.20
N PHE A 116 10.01 -1.66 -16.12
CA PHE A 116 11.26 -1.37 -15.43
C PHE A 116 12.15 -2.62 -15.36
N GLN A 117 12.36 -3.28 -16.50
CA GLN A 117 13.09 -4.56 -16.55
C GLN A 117 14.48 -4.45 -15.91
N GLU A 118 15.31 -3.49 -16.36
CA GLU A 118 16.66 -3.28 -15.83
C GLU A 118 16.65 -3.04 -14.31
N LEU A 119 15.72 -2.21 -13.83
CA LEU A 119 15.62 -1.89 -12.41
C LEU A 119 15.14 -3.10 -11.60
N THR A 120 14.22 -3.89 -12.13
CA THR A 120 13.76 -5.14 -11.52
C THR A 120 14.92 -6.12 -11.39
N GLU A 121 15.69 -6.31 -12.46
CA GLU A 121 16.84 -7.21 -12.48
C GLU A 121 17.90 -6.77 -11.46
N ILE A 122 18.30 -5.49 -11.48
CA ILE A 122 19.29 -4.94 -10.55
C ILE A 122 18.83 -5.11 -9.10
N LEU A 123 17.61 -4.72 -8.76
CA LEU A 123 17.10 -4.84 -7.39
C LEU A 123 16.97 -6.30 -6.96
N SER A 124 16.52 -7.17 -7.86
CA SER A 124 16.37 -8.60 -7.59
C SER A 124 17.71 -9.30 -7.38
N GLN A 125 18.79 -8.86 -8.03
CA GLN A 125 20.13 -9.44 -7.88
C GLN A 125 20.87 -8.86 -6.67
N ALA A 126 20.71 -7.56 -6.42
CA ALA A 126 21.46 -6.85 -5.40
C ALA A 126 20.89 -7.01 -3.99
N LEU A 127 19.56 -7.10 -3.82
CA LEU A 127 18.92 -7.15 -2.50
C LEU A 127 18.58 -8.58 -2.09
N VAL A 128 18.63 -8.85 -0.79
CA VAL A 128 18.06 -10.07 -0.20
C VAL A 128 16.53 -10.02 -0.22
N ASP A 129 15.89 -11.19 -0.20
CA ASP A 129 14.43 -11.30 -0.33
C ASP A 129 13.70 -10.68 0.87
N GLU A 130 14.28 -10.78 2.06
CA GLU A 130 13.76 -10.20 3.30
C GLU A 130 14.80 -9.27 3.95
N PRO A 131 14.93 -8.01 3.48
CA PRO A 131 15.92 -7.10 4.03
C PRO A 131 15.64 -6.76 5.51
N PRO A 132 16.69 -6.61 6.33
CA PRO A 132 16.56 -6.11 7.69
C PRO A 132 15.88 -4.73 7.77
N ALA A 133 15.26 -4.44 8.92
CA ALA A 133 14.50 -3.21 9.10
C ALA A 133 15.40 -1.96 9.13
N HIS A 134 16.62 -2.09 9.66
CA HIS A 134 17.57 -0.99 9.75
C HIS A 134 18.83 -1.32 8.96
N LEU A 135 19.31 -0.35 8.17
CA LEU A 135 20.55 -0.47 7.40
C LEU A 135 21.77 -0.75 8.30
N ARG A 136 21.76 -0.24 9.54
CA ARG A 136 22.83 -0.45 10.52
C ARG A 136 23.03 -1.92 10.93
N ASP A 137 22.01 -2.74 10.73
CA ASP A 137 22.05 -4.16 11.08
C ASP A 137 22.83 -4.98 10.02
N GLY A 138 23.13 -4.37 8.86
CA GLY A 138 23.77 -5.02 7.72
C GLY A 138 22.89 -6.09 7.07
N GLY A 139 23.42 -6.84 6.11
CA GLY A 139 22.73 -8.00 5.51
C GLY A 139 21.58 -7.64 4.56
N VAL A 140 21.68 -6.49 3.91
CA VAL A 140 20.74 -5.97 2.92
C VAL A 140 21.12 -6.42 1.51
N ILE A 141 22.42 -6.39 1.21
CA ILE A 141 22.97 -6.74 -0.10
C ILE A 141 23.24 -8.24 -0.14
N ARG A 142 22.88 -8.89 -1.25
CA ARG A 142 23.06 -10.33 -1.46
C ARG A 142 24.53 -10.68 -1.64
N ASP A 143 24.95 -11.84 -1.12
CA ASP A 143 26.29 -12.40 -1.38
C ASP A 143 26.47 -12.59 -2.91
N GLY A 144 27.65 -12.24 -3.44
CA GLY A 144 27.97 -12.33 -4.88
C GLY A 144 27.68 -11.06 -5.68
N TRP A 145 27.02 -10.05 -5.11
CA TRP A 145 26.75 -8.78 -5.79
C TRP A 145 28.00 -7.87 -5.84
N SER A 146 28.76 -7.84 -4.76
CA SER A 146 29.96 -7.01 -4.64
C SER A 146 31.12 -7.86 -4.14
N PRO A 147 32.15 -8.12 -4.97
CA PRO A 147 33.32 -8.90 -4.57
C PRO A 147 34.02 -8.33 -3.32
N GLU A 148 34.11 -7.01 -3.22
CA GLU A 148 34.72 -6.33 -2.07
C GLU A 148 33.89 -6.54 -0.78
N LEU A 149 32.57 -6.47 -0.88
CA LEU A 149 31.69 -6.77 0.26
C LEU A 149 31.80 -8.23 0.68
N ASP A 150 31.87 -9.15 -0.29
CA ASP A 150 32.02 -10.58 -0.03
C ASP A 150 33.35 -10.89 0.64
N GLU A 151 34.45 -10.26 0.22
CA GLU A 151 35.77 -10.37 0.86
C GLU A 151 35.72 -9.92 2.33
N LEU A 152 35.10 -8.77 2.61
CA LEU A 152 34.95 -8.24 3.97
C LEU A 152 34.06 -9.16 4.85
N ARG A 153 32.97 -9.68 4.29
CA ARG A 153 32.08 -10.64 4.97
C ARG A 153 32.81 -11.96 5.26
N ASN A 154 33.59 -12.46 4.31
CA ASN A 154 34.39 -13.68 4.48
C ASN A 154 35.49 -13.51 5.54
N ALA A 155 36.16 -12.34 5.58
CA ALA A 155 37.12 -12.02 6.62
C ALA A 155 36.47 -12.00 8.02
N SER A 156 35.26 -11.43 8.14
CA SER A 156 34.51 -11.41 9.41
C SER A 156 34.04 -12.82 9.83
N ARG A 157 33.50 -13.61 8.89
CA ARG A 157 33.08 -15.01 9.14
C ARG A 157 34.28 -15.88 9.54
N GLY A 158 35.38 -15.82 8.80
CA GLY A 158 36.60 -16.58 9.10
C GLY A 158 37.24 -16.21 10.44
N GLY A 159 37.18 -14.95 10.85
CA GLY A 159 37.65 -14.55 12.17
C GLY A 159 36.76 -15.05 13.32
N LYS A 160 35.44 -15.14 13.12
CA LYS A 160 34.53 -15.80 14.10
C LYS A 160 34.81 -17.29 14.23
N ASP A 161 35.08 -17.97 13.10
CA ASP A 161 35.48 -19.38 13.12
C ASP A 161 36.81 -19.59 13.84
N TRP A 162 37.77 -18.67 13.64
CA TRP A 162 39.03 -18.70 14.37
C TRP A 162 38.82 -18.50 15.89
N ILE A 163 37.94 -17.59 16.30
CA ILE A 163 37.61 -17.38 17.72
C ILE A 163 36.97 -18.64 18.32
N ALA A 164 36.10 -19.32 17.57
CA ALA A 164 35.50 -20.57 18.01
C ALA A 164 36.56 -21.68 18.21
N ARG A 165 37.56 -21.76 17.32
CA ARG A 165 38.70 -22.68 17.49
C ARG A 165 39.58 -22.31 18.68
N LEU A 166 39.90 -21.03 18.85
CA LEU A 166 40.67 -20.55 20.00
C LEU A 166 39.99 -20.92 21.33
N GLN A 167 38.67 -20.81 21.42
CA GLN A 167 37.94 -21.21 22.62
C GLN A 167 38.18 -22.69 22.96
N GLU A 168 38.13 -23.57 21.97
CA GLU A 168 38.33 -25.01 22.16
C GLU A 168 39.79 -25.34 22.51
N ASP A 169 40.74 -24.66 21.88
CA ASP A 169 42.17 -24.82 22.17
C ASP A 169 42.52 -24.33 23.58
N GLU A 170 41.96 -23.20 24.02
CA GLU A 170 42.17 -22.68 25.38
C GLU A 170 41.49 -23.56 26.45
N ARG A 171 40.32 -24.17 26.15
CA ARG A 171 39.70 -25.16 27.04
C ARG A 171 40.62 -26.36 27.27
N LYS A 172 41.18 -26.92 26.19
CA LYS A 172 42.12 -28.04 26.26
C LYS A 172 43.42 -27.66 26.97
N ARG A 173 43.96 -26.47 26.70
CA ARG A 173 45.20 -25.98 27.30
C ARG A 173 45.07 -25.77 28.82
N THR A 174 43.98 -25.17 29.26
CA THR A 174 43.78 -24.78 30.67
C THR A 174 43.08 -25.85 31.50
N GLY A 175 42.40 -26.81 30.87
CA GLY A 175 41.56 -27.79 31.56
C GLY A 175 40.34 -27.15 32.23
N ILE A 176 39.80 -26.07 31.64
CA ILE A 176 38.63 -25.32 32.12
C ILE A 176 37.49 -25.45 31.09
N ASP A 177 36.68 -26.51 31.19
CA ASP A 177 35.58 -26.75 30.24
C ASP A 177 34.53 -25.63 30.21
N SER A 178 34.38 -24.90 31.32
CA SER A 178 33.44 -23.79 31.44
C SER A 178 33.90 -22.51 30.73
N LEU A 179 35.14 -22.45 30.24
CA LEU A 179 35.70 -21.28 29.55
C LEU A 179 34.85 -20.92 28.33
N LYS A 180 34.47 -19.66 28.20
CA LYS A 180 33.71 -19.16 27.04
C LYS A 180 34.30 -17.85 26.55
N ILE A 181 34.47 -17.73 25.23
CA ILE A 181 34.78 -16.45 24.61
C ILE A 181 33.45 -15.76 24.29
N LYS A 182 33.26 -14.55 24.79
CA LYS A 182 32.04 -13.75 24.61
C LYS A 182 32.39 -12.38 24.06
N PHE A 183 31.40 -11.72 23.48
CA PHE A 183 31.49 -10.35 22.98
C PHE A 183 30.51 -9.44 23.74
N ASN A 184 30.92 -8.20 24.01
CA ASN A 184 30.00 -7.13 24.36
C ASN A 184 30.48 -5.79 23.76
N ASN A 185 29.59 -4.80 23.66
CA ASN A 185 29.90 -3.53 23.00
C ASN A 185 30.89 -2.62 23.77
N VAL A 186 31.17 -2.88 25.06
CA VAL A 186 32.00 -2.01 25.91
C VAL A 186 33.46 -2.48 25.95
N PHE A 187 33.65 -3.79 26.06
CA PHE A 187 34.94 -4.45 26.25
C PHE A 187 35.34 -5.34 25.07
N GLY A 188 34.47 -5.45 24.07
CA GLY A 188 34.67 -6.27 22.88
C GLY A 188 34.73 -7.76 23.19
N TYR A 189 35.64 -8.50 22.56
CA TYR A 189 35.85 -9.92 22.84
C TYR A 189 36.66 -10.13 24.13
N PHE A 190 36.25 -11.12 24.92
CA PHE A 190 36.92 -11.52 26.16
C PHE A 190 36.69 -13.01 26.47
N ILE A 191 37.64 -13.57 27.21
CA ILE A 191 37.57 -14.93 27.76
C ILE A 191 36.96 -14.83 29.15
N GLU A 192 35.82 -15.48 29.38
CA GLU A 192 35.14 -15.51 30.67
C GLU A 192 35.43 -16.82 31.40
N ILE A 193 35.97 -16.72 32.61
CA ILE A 193 36.34 -17.84 33.48
C ILE A 193 35.61 -17.69 34.82
N THR A 194 35.00 -18.76 35.32
CA THR A 194 34.27 -18.74 36.59
C THR A 194 35.22 -18.65 37.79
N SER A 195 34.74 -18.06 38.90
CA SER A 195 35.56 -17.85 40.11
C SER A 195 36.24 -19.13 40.65
N THR A 196 35.63 -20.30 40.41
CA THR A 196 36.14 -21.61 40.82
C THR A 196 37.43 -22.04 40.11
N HIS A 197 37.73 -21.46 38.96
CA HIS A 197 38.87 -21.86 38.11
C HIS A 197 39.95 -20.78 38.01
N LEU A 198 39.88 -19.72 38.82
CA LEU A 198 40.83 -18.59 38.77
C LEU A 198 42.29 -19.02 39.04
N ALA A 199 42.50 -20.04 39.87
CA ALA A 199 43.84 -20.58 40.13
C ALA A 199 44.48 -21.30 38.93
N LYS A 200 43.69 -21.61 37.89
CA LYS A 200 44.14 -22.24 36.64
C LYS A 200 44.34 -21.24 35.50
N VAL A 201 44.14 -19.94 35.76
CA VAL A 201 44.30 -18.89 34.75
C VAL A 201 45.79 -18.75 34.42
N PRO A 202 46.19 -18.86 33.14
CA PRO A 202 47.58 -18.68 32.73
C PRO A 202 48.08 -17.23 32.93
N ASP A 203 49.38 -17.06 33.12
CA ASP A 203 49.99 -15.73 33.30
C ASP A 203 49.93 -14.85 32.03
N ASP A 204 49.75 -15.45 30.85
CA ASP A 204 49.62 -14.75 29.57
C ASP A 204 48.27 -14.04 29.37
N TYR A 205 47.34 -14.19 30.32
CA TYR A 205 46.01 -13.60 30.28
C TYR A 205 46.00 -12.22 30.97
N THR A 206 45.65 -11.19 30.20
CA THR A 206 45.49 -9.84 30.77
C THR A 206 44.05 -9.66 31.24
N ARG A 207 43.85 -9.41 32.54
CA ARG A 207 42.52 -9.18 33.13
C ARG A 207 41.90 -7.87 32.60
N LYS A 208 40.68 -7.95 32.07
CA LYS A 208 39.88 -6.80 31.61
C LYS A 208 38.84 -6.36 32.64
N GLN A 209 38.14 -7.29 33.30
CA GLN A 209 37.02 -6.97 34.19
C GLN A 209 36.79 -8.07 35.23
N THR A 210 36.42 -7.68 36.45
CA THR A 210 35.98 -8.59 37.51
C THR A 210 34.47 -8.52 37.67
N MET A 211 33.81 -9.68 37.73
CA MET A 211 32.36 -9.83 37.95
C MET A 211 32.14 -10.59 39.27
N ALA A 212 30.90 -10.60 39.78
CA ALA A 212 30.56 -11.28 41.03
C ALA A 212 30.93 -12.79 41.04
N ASN A 213 30.79 -13.48 39.89
CA ASN A 213 30.99 -14.93 39.76
C ASN A 213 31.97 -15.34 38.65
N ALA A 214 32.69 -14.38 38.05
CA ALA A 214 33.61 -14.64 36.95
C ALA A 214 34.65 -13.52 36.81
N GLU A 215 35.79 -13.84 36.19
CA GLU A 215 36.74 -12.85 35.69
C GLU A 215 36.84 -12.92 34.17
N ARG A 216 37.06 -11.76 33.54
CA ARG A 216 37.18 -11.60 32.10
C ARG A 216 38.60 -11.23 31.72
N TYR A 217 39.15 -11.94 30.76
CA TYR A 217 40.53 -11.79 30.30
C TYR A 217 40.62 -11.57 28.79
N ILE A 218 41.79 -11.11 28.34
CA ILE A 218 42.15 -11.05 26.93
C ILE A 218 43.57 -11.55 26.73
N THR A 219 43.80 -12.26 25.62
CA THR A 219 45.14 -12.65 25.16
C THR A 219 45.59 -11.75 24.01
N PRO A 220 46.90 -11.61 23.76
CA PRO A 220 47.41 -10.89 22.59
C PRO A 220 46.80 -11.40 21.27
N ALA A 221 46.68 -12.72 21.12
CA ALA A 221 46.10 -13.35 19.93
C ALA A 221 44.61 -13.01 19.75
N LEU A 222 43.83 -13.05 20.83
CA LEU A 222 42.41 -12.67 20.79
C LEU A 222 42.24 -11.19 20.44
N LYS A 223 43.11 -10.31 20.95
CA LYS A 223 43.09 -8.87 20.65
C LYS A 223 43.41 -8.58 19.19
N GLU A 224 44.39 -9.28 18.60
CA GLU A 224 44.73 -9.11 17.19
C GLU A 224 43.56 -9.54 16.29
N MET A 225 42.95 -10.70 16.58
CA MET A 225 41.81 -11.18 15.82
C MET A 225 40.58 -10.27 16.00
N GLU A 226 40.32 -9.80 17.23
CA GLU A 226 39.27 -8.83 17.53
C GLU A 226 39.38 -7.59 16.62
N ASN A 227 40.57 -6.99 16.52
CA ASN A 227 40.78 -5.83 15.65
C ASN A 227 40.50 -6.13 14.17
N LYS A 228 40.91 -7.32 13.69
CA LYS A 228 40.65 -7.74 12.30
C LYS A 228 39.16 -7.96 12.04
N VAL A 229 38.46 -8.65 12.94
CA VAL A 229 37.03 -8.95 12.81
C VAL A 229 36.18 -7.68 12.89
N LEU A 230 36.42 -6.85 13.91
CA LEU A 230 35.65 -5.61 14.10
C LEU A 230 35.91 -4.61 12.96
N GLY A 231 37.17 -4.48 12.52
CA GLY A 231 37.50 -3.61 11.39
C GLY A 231 36.88 -4.08 10.06
N ALA A 232 36.85 -5.39 9.80
CA ALA A 232 36.19 -5.95 8.63
C ALA A 232 34.66 -5.78 8.70
N GLU A 233 34.05 -5.98 9.87
CA GLU A 233 32.62 -5.82 10.08
C GLU A 233 32.16 -4.35 9.91
N GLU A 234 32.92 -3.40 10.45
CA GLU A 234 32.65 -1.96 10.30
C GLU A 234 32.75 -1.53 8.83
N ARG A 235 33.83 -1.91 8.14
CA ARG A 235 34.00 -1.62 6.71
C ARG A 235 32.93 -2.28 5.85
N SER A 236 32.53 -3.51 6.17
CA SER A 236 31.44 -4.21 5.48
C SER A 236 30.12 -3.44 5.59
N LYS A 237 29.78 -2.96 6.80
CA LYS A 237 28.56 -2.17 7.02
C LYS A 237 28.60 -0.83 6.30
N GLN A 238 29.77 -0.17 6.29
CA GLN A 238 29.94 1.09 5.57
C GLN A 238 29.77 0.89 4.05
N LEU A 239 30.48 -0.08 3.47
CA LEU A 239 30.38 -0.38 2.05
C LEU A 239 28.96 -0.80 1.66
N GLU A 240 28.29 -1.60 2.48
CA GLU A 240 26.90 -2.00 2.26
C GLU A 240 25.94 -0.80 2.26
N ALA A 241 26.14 0.17 3.15
CA ALA A 241 25.36 1.42 3.15
C ALA A 241 25.62 2.27 1.89
N GLU A 242 26.86 2.31 1.40
CA GLU A 242 27.23 2.99 0.15
C GLU A 242 26.58 2.32 -1.07
N LEU A 243 26.64 0.99 -1.17
CA LEU A 243 25.98 0.22 -2.23
C LEU A 243 24.46 0.42 -2.22
N PHE A 244 23.84 0.40 -1.04
CA PHE A 244 22.42 0.71 -0.90
C PHE A 244 22.09 2.13 -1.36
N ALA A 245 22.91 3.12 -1.00
CA ALA A 245 22.72 4.50 -1.42
C ALA A 245 22.82 4.66 -2.95
N GLN A 246 23.72 3.92 -3.59
CA GLN A 246 23.85 3.86 -5.04
C GLN A 246 22.59 3.27 -5.70
N LEU A 247 22.09 2.13 -5.21
CA LEU A 247 20.84 1.52 -5.71
C LEU A 247 19.65 2.48 -5.57
N ARG A 248 19.53 3.16 -4.43
CA ARG A 248 18.48 4.17 -4.22
C ARG A 248 18.61 5.31 -5.22
N SER A 249 19.82 5.81 -5.46
CA SER A 249 20.06 6.87 -6.44
C SER A 249 19.62 6.45 -7.85
N GLN A 250 19.93 5.21 -8.25
CA GLN A 250 19.47 4.65 -9.52
C GLN A 250 17.95 4.59 -9.62
N VAL A 251 17.24 4.17 -8.56
CA VAL A 251 15.76 4.19 -8.57
C VAL A 251 15.21 5.60 -8.75
N ILE A 252 15.81 6.60 -8.09
CA ILE A 252 15.33 7.98 -8.11
C ILE A 252 15.42 8.60 -9.51
N THR A 253 16.34 8.18 -10.37
CA THR A 253 16.39 8.67 -11.76
C THR A 253 15.13 8.32 -12.56
N HIS A 254 14.41 7.27 -12.16
CA HIS A 254 13.15 6.82 -12.76
C HIS A 254 11.90 7.37 -12.07
N LEU A 255 12.05 8.27 -11.08
CA LEU A 255 10.96 8.75 -10.23
C LEU A 255 9.72 9.23 -11.01
N PRO A 256 9.83 10.08 -12.06
CA PRO A 256 8.65 10.54 -12.80
C PRO A 256 7.85 9.39 -13.42
N LYS A 257 8.53 8.42 -14.05
CA LYS A 257 7.89 7.24 -14.64
C LYS A 257 7.26 6.34 -13.58
N LEU A 258 7.89 6.21 -12.42
CA LEU A 258 7.34 5.44 -11.29
C LEU A 258 6.06 6.08 -10.75
N GLN A 259 6.00 7.41 -10.68
CA GLN A 259 4.79 8.14 -10.28
C GLN A 259 3.67 8.02 -11.31
N GLU A 260 3.98 8.16 -12.60
CA GLU A 260 3.01 7.93 -13.68
C GLU A 260 2.44 6.51 -13.64
N THR A 261 3.31 5.52 -13.44
CA THR A 261 2.93 4.10 -13.30
C THR A 261 2.04 3.89 -12.07
N ALA A 262 2.40 4.44 -10.91
CA ALA A 262 1.60 4.32 -9.70
C ALA A 262 0.19 4.88 -9.88
N ALA A 263 0.06 6.05 -10.53
CA ALA A 263 -1.22 6.65 -10.84
C ALA A 263 -2.03 5.78 -11.81
N ALA A 264 -1.41 5.25 -12.87
CA ALA A 264 -2.08 4.38 -13.82
C ALA A 264 -2.54 3.06 -13.18
N VAL A 265 -1.71 2.46 -12.32
CA VAL A 265 -2.08 1.25 -11.57
C VAL A 265 -3.27 1.54 -10.63
N ALA A 266 -3.26 2.68 -9.94
CA ALA A 266 -4.39 3.08 -9.09
C ALA A 266 -5.69 3.21 -9.90
N GLU A 267 -5.64 3.83 -11.09
CA GLU A 267 -6.81 3.94 -11.98
C GLU A 267 -7.32 2.57 -12.45
N VAL A 268 -6.41 1.69 -12.88
CA VAL A 268 -6.74 0.32 -13.30
C VAL A 268 -7.39 -0.46 -12.15
N ASP A 269 -6.84 -0.35 -10.93
CA ASP A 269 -7.35 -1.01 -9.74
C ASP A 269 -8.76 -0.55 -9.37
N VAL A 270 -9.01 0.77 -9.37
CA VAL A 270 -10.34 1.31 -9.10
C VAL A 270 -11.35 0.83 -10.15
N LEU A 271 -10.99 0.82 -11.43
CA LEU A 271 -11.90 0.38 -12.50
C LEU A 271 -12.17 -1.13 -12.43
N CYS A 272 -11.18 -1.95 -12.08
CA CYS A 272 -11.37 -3.37 -11.78
C CYS A 272 -12.27 -3.59 -10.56
N ALA A 273 -12.13 -2.78 -9.52
CA ALA A 273 -12.95 -2.84 -8.32
C ALA A 273 -14.42 -2.50 -8.63
N LEU A 274 -14.65 -1.41 -9.38
CA LEU A 274 -15.99 -1.00 -9.81
C LEU A 274 -16.65 -2.03 -10.73
N ALA A 275 -15.89 -2.66 -11.63
CA ALA A 275 -16.39 -3.74 -12.49
C ALA A 275 -16.82 -4.97 -11.66
N GLU A 276 -16.01 -5.39 -10.69
CA GLU A 276 -16.37 -6.52 -9.81
C GLU A 276 -17.62 -6.21 -8.98
N VAL A 277 -17.73 -5.00 -8.41
CA VAL A 277 -18.93 -4.56 -7.69
C VAL A 277 -20.15 -4.60 -8.61
N ALA A 278 -20.02 -4.10 -9.83
CA ALA A 278 -21.11 -4.08 -10.79
C ALA A 278 -21.59 -5.49 -11.15
N GLN A 279 -20.65 -6.42 -11.38
CA GLN A 279 -20.95 -7.83 -11.66
C GLN A 279 -21.64 -8.50 -10.48
N TYR A 280 -21.08 -8.35 -9.27
CA TYR A 280 -21.55 -9.04 -8.08
C TYR A 280 -22.95 -8.57 -7.65
N HIS A 281 -23.20 -7.26 -7.72
CA HIS A 281 -24.47 -6.64 -7.27
C HIS A 281 -25.47 -6.38 -8.40
N ARG A 282 -25.15 -6.81 -9.63
CA ARG A 282 -25.97 -6.62 -10.83
C ARG A 282 -26.34 -5.14 -11.00
N HIS A 283 -25.33 -4.28 -10.99
CA HIS A 283 -25.51 -2.87 -11.28
C HIS A 283 -25.60 -2.66 -12.79
N CYS A 284 -26.40 -1.69 -13.23
CA CYS A 284 -26.56 -1.37 -14.63
C CYS A 284 -25.61 -0.23 -15.04
N ARG A 285 -25.25 -0.18 -16.33
CA ARG A 285 -24.56 0.97 -16.91
C ARG A 285 -25.55 2.15 -17.00
N PRO A 286 -25.32 3.29 -16.32
CA PRO A 286 -26.20 4.43 -16.47
C PRO A 286 -25.90 5.17 -17.78
N VAL A 287 -26.95 5.67 -18.43
CA VAL A 287 -26.84 6.62 -19.53
C VAL A 287 -26.64 8.01 -18.95
N LEU A 288 -25.47 8.61 -19.20
CA LEU A 288 -25.14 9.95 -18.74
C LEU A 288 -25.35 10.97 -19.85
N ASN A 289 -25.88 12.14 -19.52
CA ASN A 289 -26.06 13.24 -20.48
C ASN A 289 -25.92 14.63 -19.83
N GLN A 290 -25.88 15.67 -20.65
CA GLN A 290 -25.82 17.07 -20.20
C GLN A 290 -27.20 17.69 -19.97
N GLU A 291 -28.27 16.95 -20.26
CA GLU A 291 -29.64 17.42 -20.08
C GLU A 291 -30.01 17.35 -18.60
N LYS A 292 -31.05 18.10 -18.22
CA LYS A 292 -31.61 17.99 -16.88
C LYS A 292 -32.58 16.83 -16.87
N GLY A 293 -32.47 15.95 -15.88
CA GLY A 293 -33.38 14.81 -15.80
C GLY A 293 -32.76 13.70 -14.95
N PHE A 294 -33.59 12.98 -14.23
CA PHE A 294 -33.15 11.84 -13.44
C PHE A 294 -34.21 10.76 -13.49
N PHE A 295 -33.94 9.71 -14.27
CA PHE A 295 -34.85 8.61 -14.52
C PHE A 295 -34.19 7.32 -14.07
N ILE A 296 -34.75 6.67 -13.05
CA ILE A 296 -34.25 5.38 -12.54
C ILE A 296 -35.42 4.40 -12.49
N ASN A 297 -35.19 3.21 -13.04
CA ASN A 297 -36.09 2.07 -12.89
C ASN A 297 -35.50 1.09 -11.86
N ASN A 298 -36.31 0.69 -10.88
CA ASN A 298 -35.95 -0.25 -9.82
C ASN A 298 -34.64 0.09 -9.11
N GLY A 299 -34.45 1.37 -8.77
CA GLY A 299 -33.29 1.83 -8.03
C GLY A 299 -33.23 1.22 -6.64
N ARG A 300 -32.01 0.92 -6.17
CA ARG A 300 -31.73 0.35 -4.85
C ARG A 300 -30.71 1.19 -4.10
N HIS A 301 -30.83 1.27 -2.78
CA HIS A 301 -29.86 2.00 -1.97
C HIS A 301 -28.55 1.19 -1.87
N PRO A 302 -27.40 1.68 -2.40
CA PRO A 302 -26.18 0.87 -2.58
C PRO A 302 -25.60 0.31 -1.27
N VAL A 303 -25.76 1.04 -0.16
CA VAL A 303 -25.32 0.55 1.15
C VAL A 303 -26.31 -0.43 1.77
N LEU A 304 -27.60 -0.08 1.80
CA LEU A 304 -28.61 -0.89 2.50
C LEU A 304 -28.88 -2.22 1.79
N GLU A 305 -28.83 -2.27 0.46
CA GLU A 305 -29.01 -3.53 -0.27
C GLU A 305 -27.97 -4.60 0.12
N GLN A 306 -26.79 -4.16 0.57
CA GLN A 306 -25.69 -5.05 0.94
C GLN A 306 -25.63 -5.34 2.43
N THR A 307 -26.10 -4.42 3.28
CA THR A 307 -26.07 -4.60 4.74
C THR A 307 -27.31 -5.32 5.28
N LEU A 308 -28.42 -5.30 4.55
CA LEU A 308 -29.63 -6.01 4.95
C LEU A 308 -29.49 -7.50 4.60
N THR A 309 -29.18 -8.33 5.60
CA THR A 309 -29.02 -9.79 5.43
C THR A 309 -30.34 -10.55 5.45
N ASP A 310 -31.32 -10.08 6.24
CA ASP A 310 -32.52 -10.85 6.56
C ASP A 310 -33.74 -10.43 5.74
N VAL A 311 -33.67 -9.28 5.06
CA VAL A 311 -34.78 -8.70 4.28
C VAL A 311 -34.25 -8.15 2.97
N LYS A 312 -34.90 -8.53 1.86
CA LYS A 312 -34.57 -7.97 0.54
C LYS A 312 -34.94 -6.48 0.50
N PHE A 313 -34.03 -5.65 -0.02
CA PHE A 313 -34.32 -4.25 -0.29
C PHE A 313 -35.42 -4.14 -1.36
N VAL A 314 -36.41 -3.27 -1.14
CA VAL A 314 -37.49 -3.02 -2.10
C VAL A 314 -37.04 -1.92 -3.07
N PRO A 315 -36.86 -2.22 -4.37
CA PRO A 315 -36.44 -1.23 -5.34
C PRO A 315 -37.54 -0.18 -5.58
N ASN A 316 -37.15 1.03 -5.99
CA ASN A 316 -38.08 2.13 -6.29
C ASN A 316 -37.67 2.87 -7.55
N ASP A 317 -38.68 3.27 -8.33
CA ASP A 317 -38.50 4.13 -9.50
C ASP A 317 -38.29 5.59 -9.08
N THR A 318 -37.65 6.36 -9.93
CA THR A 318 -37.50 7.82 -9.75
C THR A 318 -37.65 8.50 -11.10
N GLU A 319 -38.55 9.48 -11.16
CA GLU A 319 -38.75 10.34 -12.34
C GLU A 319 -38.71 11.81 -11.93
N LEU A 320 -37.55 12.45 -12.12
CA LEU A 320 -37.36 13.88 -11.94
C LEU A 320 -37.14 14.52 -13.31
N ASP A 321 -38.25 14.78 -13.98
CA ASP A 321 -38.28 15.47 -15.27
C ASP A 321 -38.30 17.00 -15.06
N PRO A 322 -37.42 17.76 -15.72
CA PRO A 322 -37.33 19.22 -15.51
C PRO A 322 -38.56 19.99 -15.99
N GLU A 323 -39.35 19.44 -16.93
CA GLU A 323 -40.55 20.05 -17.50
C GLU A 323 -41.81 19.65 -16.73
N THR A 324 -41.93 18.37 -16.38
CA THR A 324 -43.18 17.82 -15.82
C THR A 324 -43.11 17.49 -14.33
N ALA A 325 -41.93 17.20 -13.77
CA ALA A 325 -41.77 16.64 -12.42
C ALA A 325 -40.54 17.18 -11.65
N ARG A 326 -40.29 18.49 -11.73
CA ARG A 326 -39.10 19.13 -11.12
C ARG A 326 -39.07 19.09 -9.58
N LEU A 327 -40.24 19.01 -8.94
CA LEU A 327 -40.38 18.97 -7.48
C LEU A 327 -41.27 17.78 -7.07
N GLN A 328 -40.71 16.86 -6.29
CA GLN A 328 -41.46 15.75 -5.70
C GLN A 328 -41.75 16.01 -4.23
N ILE A 329 -43.03 15.98 -3.84
CA ILE A 329 -43.46 16.01 -2.44
C ILE A 329 -43.70 14.58 -1.97
N LEU A 330 -42.76 14.03 -1.20
CA LEU A 330 -42.83 12.66 -0.70
C LEU A 330 -43.52 12.61 0.67
N THR A 331 -44.75 12.09 0.69
CA THR A 331 -45.54 11.90 1.92
C THR A 331 -45.58 10.42 2.33
N GLY A 332 -46.08 10.13 3.52
CA GLY A 332 -46.21 8.77 4.06
C GLY A 332 -45.81 8.68 5.54
N PRO A 333 -46.13 7.57 6.22
CA PRO A 333 -45.84 7.41 7.65
C PRO A 333 -44.33 7.42 7.94
N ASN A 334 -43.96 7.69 9.18
CA ASN A 334 -42.58 7.51 9.61
C ASN A 334 -42.14 6.06 9.42
N MET A 335 -40.84 5.84 9.19
CA MET A 335 -40.24 4.53 8.89
C MET A 335 -40.68 3.88 7.55
N ALA A 336 -41.48 4.56 6.72
CA ALA A 336 -41.86 4.08 5.38
C ALA A 336 -40.75 4.18 4.32
N GLY A 337 -39.49 4.41 4.70
CA GLY A 337 -38.37 4.48 3.76
C GLY A 337 -38.18 5.82 3.03
N LYS A 338 -38.94 6.88 3.37
CA LYS A 338 -38.83 8.21 2.70
C LYS A 338 -37.40 8.75 2.64
N SER A 339 -36.69 8.78 3.77
CA SER A 339 -35.30 9.25 3.83
C SER A 339 -34.33 8.32 3.10
N THR A 340 -34.64 7.01 3.07
CA THR A 340 -33.86 6.02 2.33
C THR A 340 -33.95 6.26 0.82
N TYR A 341 -35.15 6.53 0.31
CA TYR A 341 -35.40 6.88 -1.08
C TYR A 341 -34.62 8.13 -1.52
N ILE A 342 -34.67 9.21 -0.73
CA ILE A 342 -33.94 10.45 -1.04
C ILE A 342 -32.41 10.21 -1.08
N ARG A 343 -31.89 9.48 -0.08
CA ARG A 343 -30.44 9.16 -0.03
C ARG A 343 -30.02 8.24 -1.18
N GLN A 344 -30.86 7.29 -1.57
CA GLN A 344 -30.60 6.40 -2.70
C GLN A 344 -30.38 7.20 -3.99
N ILE A 345 -31.26 8.16 -4.30
CA ILE A 345 -31.14 9.02 -5.49
C ILE A 345 -29.80 9.76 -5.49
N ALA A 346 -29.46 10.40 -4.37
CA ALA A 346 -28.20 11.13 -4.24
C ALA A 346 -26.96 10.22 -4.39
N LEU A 347 -26.98 9.03 -3.79
CA LEU A 347 -25.88 8.08 -3.91
C LEU A 347 -25.73 7.50 -5.32
N ILE A 348 -26.84 7.25 -6.02
CA ILE A 348 -26.82 6.83 -7.42
C ILE A 348 -26.22 7.93 -8.30
N ALA A 349 -26.55 9.21 -8.06
CA ALA A 349 -25.93 10.33 -8.77
C ALA A 349 -24.41 10.39 -8.56
N VAL A 350 -23.94 10.24 -7.30
CA VAL A 350 -22.51 10.18 -6.99
C VAL A 350 -21.83 9.01 -7.69
N MET A 351 -22.42 7.80 -7.62
CA MET A 351 -21.87 6.61 -8.28
C MET A 351 -21.77 6.81 -9.80
N ALA A 352 -22.80 7.35 -10.43
CA ALA A 352 -22.79 7.63 -11.86
C ALA A 352 -21.70 8.64 -12.23
N GLN A 353 -21.52 9.70 -11.42
CA GLN A 353 -20.51 10.75 -11.63
C GLN A 353 -19.10 10.41 -11.13
N ILE A 354 -18.85 9.19 -10.64
CA ILE A 354 -17.49 8.64 -10.57
C ILE A 354 -17.17 7.68 -11.73
N GLY A 355 -18.15 7.45 -12.62
CA GLY A 355 -18.05 6.52 -13.75
C GLY A 355 -18.41 5.07 -13.39
N ALA A 356 -18.96 4.83 -12.19
CA ALA A 356 -19.38 3.50 -11.78
C ALA A 356 -20.74 3.11 -12.41
N TYR A 357 -20.99 1.81 -12.47
CA TYR A 357 -22.34 1.29 -12.71
C TYR A 357 -23.18 1.50 -11.45
N VAL A 358 -24.50 1.55 -11.61
CA VAL A 358 -25.43 1.97 -10.53
C VAL A 358 -26.42 0.87 -10.15
N PRO A 359 -26.87 0.82 -8.88
CA PRO A 359 -27.80 -0.19 -8.37
C PRO A 359 -29.24 0.05 -8.86
N ALA A 360 -29.51 -0.24 -10.14
CA ALA A 360 -30.82 -0.10 -10.77
C ALA A 360 -30.96 -1.13 -11.91
N ASP A 361 -32.16 -1.27 -12.47
CA ASP A 361 -32.37 -2.04 -13.71
C ASP A 361 -32.02 -1.20 -14.94
N SER A 362 -32.38 0.09 -14.90
CA SER A 362 -31.92 1.10 -15.85
C SER A 362 -31.85 2.47 -15.19
N ALA A 363 -30.95 3.33 -15.70
CA ALA A 363 -30.81 4.70 -15.22
C ALA A 363 -30.38 5.64 -16.34
N THR A 364 -31.07 6.77 -16.48
CA THR A 364 -30.68 7.91 -17.31
C THR A 364 -30.51 9.12 -16.40
N ILE A 365 -29.30 9.65 -16.35
CA ILE A 365 -28.88 10.63 -15.36
C ILE A 365 -28.24 11.83 -16.06
N GLY A 366 -28.91 12.97 -15.93
CA GLY A 366 -28.31 14.27 -16.21
C GLY A 366 -27.23 14.61 -15.18
N LEU A 367 -26.07 15.08 -15.64
CA LEU A 367 -24.97 15.43 -14.75
C LEU A 367 -25.37 16.55 -13.79
N VAL A 368 -25.25 16.30 -12.49
CA VAL A 368 -25.51 17.29 -11.44
C VAL A 368 -24.24 18.06 -11.10
N ASP A 369 -24.41 19.33 -10.78
CA ASP A 369 -23.33 20.22 -10.35
C ASP A 369 -23.13 20.20 -8.84
N ARG A 370 -24.23 20.10 -8.09
CA ARG A 370 -24.24 20.12 -6.62
C ARG A 370 -25.33 19.20 -6.08
N ILE A 371 -25.03 18.52 -4.98
CA ILE A 371 -26.01 17.76 -4.20
C ILE A 371 -26.15 18.47 -2.87
N PHE A 372 -27.33 19.06 -2.65
CA PHE A 372 -27.68 19.66 -1.38
C PHE A 372 -28.51 18.69 -0.57
N CYS A 373 -28.20 18.58 0.72
CA CYS A 373 -28.95 17.75 1.63
C CYS A 373 -29.20 18.51 2.92
N ARG A 374 -30.47 18.62 3.29
CA ARG A 374 -30.89 19.09 4.61
C ARG A 374 -31.67 17.95 5.24
N VAL A 375 -31.06 17.31 6.23
CA VAL A 375 -31.69 16.29 7.08
C VAL A 375 -31.62 16.84 8.49
N GLY A 376 -32.72 16.79 9.26
CA GLY A 376 -32.86 17.49 10.55
C GLY A 376 -31.59 17.44 11.40
N ALA A 377 -31.16 18.61 11.88
CA ALA A 377 -29.91 18.78 12.60
C ALA A 377 -29.94 18.05 13.95
N SER A 378 -28.84 17.42 14.34
CA SER A 378 -28.55 17.09 15.73
C SER A 378 -28.00 18.35 16.41
N ASP A 379 -28.49 18.67 17.61
CA ASP A 379 -28.18 19.90 18.35
C ASP A 379 -26.68 20.27 18.36
N ASP A 380 -26.36 21.52 18.07
CA ASP A 380 -25.05 22.10 18.36
C ASP A 380 -25.12 22.96 19.63
N LEU A 381 -25.36 22.27 20.75
CA LEU A 381 -25.38 22.86 22.11
C LEU A 381 -24.07 23.59 22.45
N SER A 382 -22.97 23.25 21.78
CA SER A 382 -21.66 23.84 22.00
C SER A 382 -21.52 25.27 21.45
N ARG A 383 -22.30 25.61 20.40
CA ARG A 383 -22.30 26.92 19.74
C ARG A 383 -23.46 27.84 20.11
N GLY A 384 -24.40 27.38 20.96
CA GLY A 384 -25.54 28.18 21.41
C GLY A 384 -26.54 28.55 20.31
N GLN A 385 -26.52 27.85 19.17
CA GLN A 385 -27.47 28.08 18.08
C GLN A 385 -28.69 27.19 18.24
N SER A 386 -29.90 27.73 18.03
CA SER A 386 -31.11 26.90 18.05
C SER A 386 -31.17 25.99 16.83
N THR A 387 -31.76 24.80 16.98
CA THR A 387 -31.96 23.85 15.87
C THR A 387 -32.68 24.52 14.70
N PHE A 388 -33.68 25.35 14.97
CA PHE A 388 -34.38 26.12 13.94
C PHE A 388 -33.46 27.11 13.20
N MET A 389 -32.57 27.80 13.92
CA MET A 389 -31.62 28.74 13.31
C MET A 389 -30.66 28.02 12.37
N VAL A 390 -30.09 26.89 12.80
CA VAL A 390 -29.21 26.06 11.97
C VAL A 390 -29.95 25.59 10.71
N GLU A 391 -31.18 25.08 10.87
CA GLU A 391 -32.00 24.63 9.75
C GLU A 391 -32.34 25.74 8.75
N MET A 392 -32.63 26.96 9.23
CA MET A 392 -32.88 28.11 8.36
C MET A 392 -31.61 28.58 7.66
N SER A 393 -30.45 28.54 8.33
CA SER A 393 -29.15 28.87 7.72
C SER A 393 -28.75 27.87 6.64
N GLU A 394 -28.93 26.56 6.88
CA GLU A 394 -28.73 25.53 5.85
C GLU A 394 -29.69 25.72 4.67
N THR A 395 -30.97 26.00 4.94
CA THR A 395 -31.96 26.28 3.89
C THR A 395 -31.56 27.50 3.07
N ALA A 396 -31.08 28.57 3.70
CA ALA A 396 -30.58 29.74 3.01
C ALA A 396 -29.35 29.42 2.15
N LEU A 397 -28.44 28.55 2.61
CA LEU A 397 -27.29 28.11 1.81
C LEU A 397 -27.71 27.32 0.57
N ILE A 398 -28.80 26.54 0.65
CA ILE A 398 -29.32 25.77 -0.49
C ILE A 398 -29.97 26.67 -1.55
N LEU A 399 -30.55 27.80 -1.12
CA LEU A 399 -31.24 28.75 -1.99
C LEU A 399 -30.29 29.75 -2.68
N ASN A 400 -29.08 29.96 -2.14
CA ASN A 400 -28.05 30.86 -2.68
C ASN A 400 -27.00 30.09 -3.48
#